data_AF-I3XT95-F1
#
_entry.id   AF-I3XT95-F1
#
_cell.length_a   1.000
_cell.length_b   1.000
_cell.length_c   1.000
_cell.angle_alpha   90.00
_cell.angle_beta   90.00
_cell.angle_gamma   90.00
#
_symmetry.space_group_name_H-M   'P 1'
#
loop_
_entity.id
_entity.type
_entity.pdbx_description
1 polymer ?
#
loop_
_entity_poly.entity_id
_entity_poly.type
_entity_poly.pdbx_seq_one_letter_code
_entity_poly.pdbx_strand_id
1 'polypeptide(L)'
;MDVKTAQEYIRRQYYERDSARGVFATFTWFTEEVGELAEALLHMDKSMLEEELADVFAWLLSIANLVNIDLEEAFRKKYLSPGTS
;
A
#
# COMPACT_ATOMS: atom_id res chain seq x y z
N MET A 1 12.98 -8.82 2.58
CA MET A 1 11.59 -9.10 2.16
C MET A 1 11.38 -8.43 0.82
N ASP A 2 10.79 -9.10 -0.16
CA ASP A 2 10.38 -8.48 -1.43
C ASP A 2 8.92 -7.98 -1.36
N VAL A 3 8.45 -7.29 -2.39
CA VAL A 3 7.10 -6.69 -2.41
C VAL A 3 6.04 -7.78 -2.36
N LYS A 4 6.26 -8.89 -3.06
CA LYS A 4 5.35 -10.03 -3.05
C LYS A 4 5.20 -10.64 -1.65
N THR A 5 6.30 -10.86 -0.93
CA THR A 5 6.28 -11.38 0.44
C THR A 5 5.57 -10.41 1.39
N ALA A 6 5.77 -9.10 1.23
CA ALA A 6 5.06 -8.09 1.99
C ALA A 6 3.56 -8.13 1.70
N GLN A 7 3.17 -8.22 0.42
CA GLN A 7 1.78 -8.32 0.01
C GLN A 7 1.08 -9.56 0.60
N GLU A 8 1.75 -10.71 0.58
CA GLU A 8 1.25 -11.94 1.19
C GLU A 8 1.12 -11.83 2.71
N TYR A 9 2.07 -11.17 3.38
CA TYR A 9 1.99 -10.91 4.81
C TYR A 9 0.74 -10.08 5.14
N ILE A 10 0.55 -8.95 4.47
CA ILE A 10 -0.65 -8.09 4.64
C ILE A 10 -1.92 -8.88 4.34
N ARG A 11 -1.93 -9.71 3.29
CA ARG A 11 -3.08 -10.56 2.96
C ARG A 11 -3.43 -11.51 4.12
N ARG A 12 -2.44 -12.20 4.68
CA ARG A 12 -2.66 -13.15 5.78
C ARG A 12 -3.17 -12.49 7.04
N GLN A 13 -2.74 -11.27 7.33
CA GLN A 13 -3.14 -10.56 8.56
C GLN A 13 -4.49 -9.85 8.43
N TYR A 14 -4.78 -9.22 7.28
CA TYR A 14 -5.84 -8.22 7.19
C TYR A 14 -6.93 -8.49 6.14
N TYR A 15 -6.73 -9.47 5.25
CA TYR A 15 -7.64 -9.66 4.10
C TYR A 15 -9.09 -9.92 4.49
N GLU A 16 -9.36 -10.72 5.53
CA GLU A 16 -10.74 -11.01 5.94
C GLU A 16 -11.48 -9.73 6.36
N ARG A 17 -10.83 -8.90 7.18
CA ARG A 17 -11.36 -7.62 7.65
C ARG A 17 -11.53 -6.63 6.49
N ASP A 18 -10.51 -6.52 5.65
CA ASP A 18 -10.49 -5.59 4.52
C ASP A 18 -11.54 -5.97 3.47
N SER A 19 -11.74 -7.27 3.25
CA SER A 19 -12.74 -7.83 2.34
C SER A 19 -14.16 -7.57 2.86
N ALA A 20 -14.38 -7.78 4.16
CA ALA A 20 -15.66 -7.47 4.79
C ALA A 20 -16.02 -5.98 4.73
N ARG A 21 -15.03 -5.09 4.89
CA ARG A 21 -15.19 -3.63 4.76
C ARG A 21 -15.38 -3.18 3.32
N GLY A 22 -14.79 -3.88 2.36
CA GLY A 22 -14.88 -3.59 0.94
C GLY A 22 -13.88 -2.55 0.43
N VAL A 23 -13.66 -2.53 -0.88
CA VAL A 23 -12.57 -1.78 -1.52
C VAL A 23 -12.64 -0.26 -1.30
N PHE A 24 -13.83 0.36 -1.38
CA PHE A 24 -13.96 1.82 -1.25
C PHE A 24 -13.74 2.31 0.17
N ALA A 25 -14.23 1.57 1.16
CA ALA A 25 -13.98 1.90 2.55
C ALA A 25 -12.50 1.64 2.91
N THR A 26 -11.88 0.57 2.41
CA THR A 26 -10.42 0.37 2.54
C THR A 26 -9.62 1.49 1.86
N PHE A 27 -10.07 1.99 0.71
CA PHE A 27 -9.46 3.17 0.07
C PHE A 27 -9.58 4.45 0.90
N THR A 28 -10.64 4.59 1.70
CA THR A 28 -10.78 5.73 2.62
C THR A 28 -9.67 5.74 3.68
N TRP A 29 -9.34 4.58 4.25
CA TRP A 29 -8.23 4.45 5.19
C TRP A 29 -6.88 4.68 4.52
N PHE A 30 -6.68 4.18 3.29
CA PHE A 30 -5.49 4.52 2.51
C PHE A 30 -5.33 6.03 2.32
N THR A 31 -6.41 6.77 2.04
CA THR A 31 -6.34 8.23 1.88
C THR A 31 -6.08 8.96 3.19
N GLU A 32 -6.48 8.39 4.33
CA GLU A 32 -6.19 8.89 5.67
C GLU A 32 -4.68 8.86 5.94
N GLU A 33 -4.02 7.71 5.75
CA GLU A 33 -2.56 7.61 5.95
C GLU A 33 -1.77 8.46 4.97
N VAL A 34 -2.28 8.68 3.76
CA VAL A 34 -1.64 9.64 2.83
C VAL A 34 -1.72 11.07 3.38
N GLY A 35 -2.78 11.40 4.11
CA GLY A 35 -2.92 12.66 4.84
C GLY A 35 -1.94 12.77 6.00
N GLU A 36 -1.80 11.72 6.80
CA GLU A 36 -0.83 11.66 7.90
C GLU A 36 0.61 11.76 7.39
N LEU A 37 0.93 11.06 6.29
CA LEU A 37 2.21 11.19 5.59
C LEU A 37 2.46 12.63 5.12
N ALA A 38 1.42 13.32 4.62
CA ALA A 38 1.55 14.71 4.19
C ALA A 38 1.84 15.64 5.39
N GLU A 39 1.22 15.41 6.53
CA GLU A 39 1.49 16.14 7.77
C GLU A 39 2.94 15.90 8.24
N ALA A 40 3.38 14.64 8.29
CA ALA A 40 4.75 14.27 8.64
C ALA A 40 5.78 14.95 7.73
N LEU A 41 5.52 15.03 6.42
CA LEU A 41 6.35 15.74 5.44
C LEU A 41 6.38 17.25 5.68
N LEU A 42 5.24 17.87 5.96
CA LEU A 42 5.16 19.31 6.24
C LEU A 42 6.00 19.71 7.46
N HIS A 43 6.03 18.84 8.46
CA HIS A 43 6.79 19.07 9.70
C HIS A 43 8.22 18.49 9.67
N MET A 44 8.57 17.73 8.62
CA MET A 44 9.82 16.98 8.52
C MET A 44 10.11 16.11 9.76
N ASP A 45 9.03 15.58 10.36
CA ASP A 45 9.11 14.71 11.52
C ASP A 45 9.59 13.32 11.08
N LYS A 46 10.85 13.01 11.32
CA LYS A 46 11.45 11.75 10.86
C LYS A 46 10.83 10.51 11.50
N SER A 47 10.35 10.60 12.75
CA SER A 47 9.69 9.48 13.42
C SER A 47 8.37 9.16 12.72
N MET A 48 7.53 10.18 12.52
CA MET A 48 6.25 10.02 11.84
C MET A 48 6.47 9.59 10.38
N LEU A 49 7.46 10.16 9.69
CA LEU A 49 7.73 9.79 8.30
C LEU A 49 8.00 8.30 8.10
N GLU A 50 8.71 7.65 9.03
CA GLU A 50 8.97 6.21 8.93
C GLU A 50 7.68 5.39 9.10
N GLU A 51 6.85 5.78 10.07
CA GLU A 51 5.56 5.16 10.38
C GLU A 51 4.58 5.32 9.20
N GLU A 52 4.35 6.55 8.76
CA GLU A 52 3.37 6.84 7.71
C GLU A 52 3.76 6.29 6.35
N LEU A 53 5.07 6.23 6.03
CA LEU A 53 5.52 5.56 4.81
C LEU A 53 5.22 4.05 4.84
N ALA A 54 5.35 3.43 6.01
CA ALA A 54 5.04 2.01 6.18
C ALA A 54 3.52 1.77 6.09
N ASP A 55 2.71 2.64 6.69
CA ASP A 55 1.25 2.50 6.69
C ASP A 55 0.64 2.76 5.31
N VAL A 56 1.09 3.80 4.60
CA VAL A 56 0.71 4.03 3.20
C VAL A 56 1.04 2.81 2.33
N PHE A 57 2.22 2.20 2.53
CA PHE A 57 2.60 1.00 1.81
C PHE A 57 1.72 -0.20 2.19
N ALA A 58 1.44 -0.42 3.47
CA ALA A 58 0.59 -1.51 3.96
C ALA A 58 -0.84 -1.42 3.38
N TRP A 59 -1.44 -0.23 3.38
CA TRP A 59 -2.77 -0.03 2.82
C TRP A 59 -2.81 -0.17 1.30
N LEU A 60 -1.77 0.26 0.59
CA LEU A 60 -1.64 0.00 -0.85
C LEU A 60 -1.62 -1.51 -1.13
N LEU A 61 -0.89 -2.29 -0.32
CA LEU A 61 -0.88 -3.75 -0.42
C LEU A 61 -2.25 -4.36 -0.09
N SER A 62 -2.98 -3.83 0.90
CA SER A 62 -4.37 -4.24 1.18
C SER A 62 -5.28 -4.00 -0.01
N ILE A 63 -5.20 -2.84 -0.66
CA ILE A 63 -5.97 -2.54 -1.88
C ILE A 63 -5.60 -3.54 -2.98
N ALA A 64 -4.31 -3.75 -3.25
CA ALA A 64 -3.83 -4.70 -4.26
C ALA A 64 -4.37 -6.11 -4.01
N ASN A 65 -4.41 -6.54 -2.75
CA ASN A 65 -4.99 -7.82 -2.34
C ASN A 65 -6.50 -7.93 -2.62
N LEU A 66 -7.27 -6.87 -2.33
CA LEU A 66 -8.72 -6.82 -2.56
C LEU A 66 -9.08 -6.85 -4.04
N VAL A 67 -8.30 -6.18 -4.89
CA VAL A 67 -8.51 -6.17 -6.34
C VAL A 67 -7.77 -7.29 -7.07
N ASN A 68 -7.11 -8.18 -6.32
CA ASN A 68 -6.38 -9.34 -6.83
C ASN A 68 -5.30 -8.99 -7.87
N ILE A 69 -4.48 -7.97 -7.58
CA ILE A 69 -3.33 -7.56 -8.37
C ILE A 69 -2.04 -7.90 -7.63
N ASP A 70 -1.11 -8.59 -8.29
CA ASP A 70 0.27 -8.73 -7.81
C ASP A 70 1.00 -7.41 -8.06
N LEU A 71 1.32 -6.68 -6.99
CA LEU A 71 1.88 -5.34 -7.08
C LEU A 71 3.32 -5.36 -7.61
N GLU A 72 4.08 -6.41 -7.30
CA GLU A 72 5.46 -6.55 -7.77
C GLU A 72 5.50 -6.75 -9.29
N GLU A 73 4.67 -7.66 -9.81
CA GLU A 73 4.55 -7.89 -11.25
C GLU A 73 3.99 -6.65 -11.97
N ALA A 74 3.02 -5.96 -11.38
CA ALA A 74 2.49 -4.70 -11.94
C ALA A 74 3.59 -3.64 -12.06
N PHE A 75 4.43 -3.49 -11.03
CA PHE A 75 5.56 -2.56 -11.05
C PHE A 75 6.60 -2.97 -12.10
N ARG A 76 7.00 -4.25 -12.14
CA ARG A 76 7.94 -4.80 -13.14
C ARG A 76 7.46 -4.55 -14.56
N LYS A 77 6.18 -4.80 -14.83
CA LYS A 77 5.55 -4.54 -16.14
C LYS A 77 5.61 -3.07 -16.53
N LYS A 78 5.38 -2.15 -15.59
CA LYS A 78 5.31 -0.72 -15.87
C LYS A 78 6.68 -0.04 -16.01
N TYR A 79 7.65 -0.44 -15.19
CA TYR A 79 8.92 0.31 -15.05
C TYR A 79 10.18 -0.45 -15.47
N LEU A 80 10.15 -1.79 -15.43
CA LEU A 80 11.35 -2.61 -15.68
C LEU A 80 11.27 -3.38 -17.01
N SER A 81 10.13 -3.36 -17.69
CA SER A 81 9.99 -3.90 -19.04
C SER A 81 10.49 -2.85 -20.04
N PRO A 82 11.59 -3.10 -20.79
CA PRO A 82 12.08 -2.14 -21.77
C PRO A 82 11.09 -2.06 -22.93
N GLY A 83 10.48 -0.88 -23.11
CA GLY A 83 9.63 -0.57 -24.26
C GLY A 83 8.13 -0.65 -23.98
N THR A 84 7.56 0.45 -23.49
CA THR A 84 6.30 1.04 -23.98
C THR A 84 6.10 2.39 -23.29
N SER A 85 6.99 3.33 -23.59
CA SER A 85 6.79 4.79 -23.71
C SER A 85 8.12 5.40 -24.10
#